data_AF-I3ZWK4-F1
#
_entry.id   AF-I3ZWK4-F1
#
_cell.length_a   1.000
_cell.length_b   1.000
_cell.length_c   1.000
_cell.angle_alpha   90.00
_cell.angle_beta   90.00
_cell.angle_gamma   90.00
#
_symmetry.space_group_name_H-M   'P 1'
#
loop_
_entity.id
_entity.type
_entity.pdbx_description
1 polymer ?
#
loop_
_entity_poly.entity_id
_entity_poly.type
_entity_poly.pdbx_seq_one_letter_code
_entity_poly.pdbx_strand_id
1 'polypeptide(L)'
;MEFIAFTYVGNFISEGLIKEVVFDVFDEANRFFDENDVPLRFLYVGKLRLEPGYLIDIYTQEGKIRAYPLEALVDVLHAKLLHEIEERPDIKMDKIFALTTFPLVSRNPYFDFYERFLGIHETRLGLRIMVLSMKPFEPPELSVLLRELAGENPANGSKERLRASLELFKARLLKGVLHEIGHGFGLEHCNNDCVMNSPSSIEEWDSRLPGYCDSCFIRLKRAVEWSGFDPQQE
;
A
#
# COMPACT_ATOMS: atom_id res chain seq x y z
N MET A 1 -10.70 -0.86 -18.95
CA MET A 1 -9.52 -0.58 -18.12
C MET A 1 -10.03 0.02 -16.83
N GLU A 2 -9.65 -0.59 -15.71
CA GLU A 2 -9.98 -0.19 -14.35
C GLU A 2 -8.84 0.69 -13.82
N PHE A 3 -9.17 1.87 -13.30
CA PHE A 3 -8.16 2.78 -12.76
C PHE A 3 -8.27 2.93 -11.25
N ILE A 4 -7.14 2.78 -10.57
CA ILE A 4 -7.04 2.99 -9.12
C ILE A 4 -6.17 4.20 -8.88
N ALA A 5 -6.75 5.26 -8.30
CA ALA A 5 -5.96 6.40 -7.86
C ALA A 5 -4.96 5.95 -6.80
N PHE A 6 -3.69 6.30 -6.92
CA PHE A 6 -2.69 5.99 -5.91
C PHE A 6 -2.06 7.27 -5.35
N THR A 7 -1.93 7.30 -4.03
CA THR A 7 -1.26 8.37 -3.29
C THR A 7 -0.32 7.79 -2.23
N TYR A 8 0.58 8.63 -1.75
CA TYR A 8 1.39 8.34 -0.58
C TYR A 8 1.25 9.47 0.43
N VAL A 9 1.09 9.08 1.69
CA VAL A 9 0.77 9.91 2.84
C VAL A 9 2.01 10.00 3.71
N GLY A 10 2.57 11.20 3.86
CA GLY A 10 3.73 11.36 4.73
C GLY A 10 4.28 12.77 4.81
N ASN A 11 4.79 13.12 6.00
CA ASN A 11 5.28 14.46 6.33
C ASN A 11 6.80 14.54 6.55
N PHE A 12 7.49 13.42 6.82
CA PHE A 12 8.82 13.46 7.48
C PHE A 12 9.92 12.58 6.86
N ILE A 13 9.68 11.88 5.76
CA ILE A 13 10.73 11.06 5.15
C ILE A 13 11.60 11.93 4.22
N SER A 14 12.92 11.74 4.31
CA SER A 14 13.89 12.23 3.35
C SER A 14 13.43 11.89 1.93
N GLU A 15 12.94 12.91 1.20
CA GLU A 15 11.98 12.79 0.10
C GLU A 15 12.48 12.07 -1.18
N GLY A 16 13.70 11.50 -1.18
CA GLY A 16 14.30 10.82 -2.33
C GLY A 16 14.06 9.31 -2.36
N LEU A 17 14.83 8.55 -1.57
CA LEU A 17 14.94 7.09 -1.72
C LEU A 17 13.65 6.32 -1.41
N ILE A 18 12.93 6.69 -0.35
CA ILE A 18 11.66 6.01 -0.03
C ILE A 18 10.58 6.36 -1.05
N LYS A 19 10.62 7.58 -1.60
CA LYS A 19 9.72 7.98 -2.69
C LYS A 19 10.00 7.13 -3.93
N GLU A 20 11.27 6.93 -4.28
CA GLU A 20 11.69 6.02 -5.36
C GLU A 20 11.15 4.60 -5.13
N VAL A 21 11.34 4.03 -3.94
CA VAL A 21 10.75 2.72 -3.59
C VAL A 21 9.24 2.68 -3.81
N VAL A 22 8.50 3.72 -3.40
CA VAL A 22 7.04 3.77 -3.61
C VAL A 22 6.70 3.74 -5.10
N PHE A 23 7.35 4.55 -5.94
CA PHE A 23 7.08 4.55 -7.37
C PHE A 23 7.46 3.24 -8.03
N ASP A 24 8.63 2.67 -7.69
CA ASP A 24 9.06 1.38 -8.20
C ASP A 24 8.06 0.27 -7.89
N VAL A 25 7.47 0.27 -6.68
CA VAL A 25 6.44 -0.69 -6.28
C VAL A 25 5.20 -0.59 -7.18
N PHE A 26 4.70 0.61 -7.45
CA PHE A 26 3.51 0.78 -8.29
C PHE A 26 3.79 0.59 -9.77
N ASP A 27 4.99 0.90 -10.25
CA ASP A 27 5.43 0.58 -11.61
C ASP A 27 5.55 -0.93 -11.81
N GLU A 28 6.09 -1.66 -10.83
CA GLU A 28 6.15 -3.11 -10.85
C GLU A 28 4.77 -3.76 -10.73
N ALA A 29 3.87 -3.21 -9.92
CA ALA A 29 2.48 -3.66 -9.87
C ALA A 29 1.75 -3.44 -11.21
N ASN A 30 1.91 -2.27 -11.83
CA ASN A 30 1.36 -1.99 -13.16
C ASN A 30 1.91 -2.97 -14.21
N ARG A 31 3.22 -3.23 -14.20
CA ARG A 31 3.85 -4.22 -15.08
C ARG A 31 3.29 -5.62 -14.85
N PHE A 32 3.12 -6.02 -13.59
CA PHE A 32 2.50 -7.31 -13.25
C PHE A 32 1.09 -7.45 -13.86
N PHE A 33 0.24 -6.42 -13.78
CA PHE A 33 -1.11 -6.48 -14.36
C PHE A 33 -1.08 -6.48 -15.89
N ASP A 34 -0.22 -5.68 -16.51
CA ASP A 34 -0.06 -5.60 -17.96
C ASP A 34 0.44 -6.93 -18.56
N GLU A 35 1.51 -7.50 -18.01
CA GLU A 35 2.09 -8.78 -18.45
C GLU A 35 1.13 -9.98 -18.30
N ASN A 36 0.11 -9.84 -17.46
CA ASN A 36 -0.88 -10.89 -17.18
C ASN A 36 -2.28 -10.58 -17.76
N ASP A 37 -2.40 -9.61 -18.67
CA ASP A 37 -3.65 -9.20 -19.31
C ASP A 37 -4.78 -8.91 -18.29
N VAL A 38 -4.45 -8.27 -17.16
CA VAL A 38 -5.43 -7.78 -16.19
C VAL A 38 -5.65 -6.30 -16.50
N PRO A 39 -6.85 -5.86 -16.92
CA PRO A 39 -7.08 -4.50 -17.36
C PRO A 39 -7.23 -3.55 -16.16
N LEU A 40 -6.20 -3.44 -15.34
CA LEU A 40 -6.10 -2.63 -14.13
C LEU A 40 -4.84 -1.77 -14.16
N ARG A 41 -4.94 -0.50 -13.79
CA ARG A 41 -3.80 0.40 -13.71
C ARG A 41 -3.87 1.38 -12.55
N PHE A 42 -2.75 1.59 -11.87
CA PHE A 42 -2.60 2.65 -10.90
C PHE A 42 -2.30 4.00 -11.57
N LEU A 43 -2.98 5.04 -11.10
CA LEU A 43 -2.75 6.43 -11.51
C LEU A 43 -2.25 7.24 -10.33
N TYR A 44 -1.04 7.78 -10.42
CA TYR A 44 -0.53 8.65 -9.37
C TYR A 44 -1.32 9.96 -9.32
N VAL A 45 -1.88 10.27 -8.15
CA VAL A 45 -2.69 11.47 -7.90
C VAL A 45 -1.97 12.46 -6.96
N GLY A 46 -0.65 12.42 -6.91
CA GLY A 46 0.14 13.33 -6.06
C GLY A 46 0.27 12.87 -4.61
N LYS A 47 1.23 13.48 -3.89
CA LYS A 47 1.51 13.21 -2.48
C LYS A 47 0.44 13.87 -1.61
N LEU A 48 -0.12 13.13 -0.66
CA LEU A 48 -0.98 13.69 0.37
C LEU A 48 -0.12 14.13 1.56
N ARG A 49 -0.04 15.45 1.80
CA ARG A 49 0.56 16.03 3.00
C ARG A 49 -0.56 16.27 4.01
N LEU A 50 -0.38 15.75 5.22
CA LEU A 50 -1.35 15.95 6.30
C LEU A 50 -0.78 16.97 7.28
N GLU A 51 -1.62 17.85 7.82
CA GLU A 51 -1.16 18.78 8.84
C GLU A 51 -0.74 18.02 10.12
N PRO A 52 0.20 18.55 10.92
CA PRO A 52 0.66 17.88 12.15
C PRO A 52 -0.47 17.45 13.10
N GLY A 53 -1.60 18.16 13.10
CA GLY A 53 -2.78 17.85 13.91
C GLY A 53 -3.49 16.53 13.57
N TYR A 54 -3.18 15.90 12.43
CA TYR A 54 -3.71 14.58 12.07
C TYR A 54 -2.94 13.43 12.71
N LEU A 55 -1.75 13.68 13.27
CA LEU A 55 -1.00 12.67 14.00
C LEU A 55 -1.43 12.64 15.46
N ILE A 56 -1.70 11.45 15.97
CA ILE A 56 -1.96 11.23 17.39
C ILE A 56 -0.77 10.52 18.05
N ASP A 57 -0.60 10.83 19.32
CA ASP A 57 0.40 10.21 20.18
C ASP A 57 -0.25 9.08 20.99
N ILE A 58 0.30 7.88 20.88
CA ILE A 58 -0.12 6.69 21.61
C ILE A 58 1.00 6.33 22.55
N TYR A 59 0.68 6.18 23.83
CA TYR A 59 1.63 5.78 24.86
C TYR A 59 1.50 4.29 25.11
N THR A 60 2.56 3.54 24.81
CA THR A 60 2.68 2.11 25.08
C THR A 60 3.72 1.86 26.16
N GLN A 61 3.84 0.62 26.64
CA GLN A 61 4.90 0.22 27.58
C GLN A 61 6.30 0.39 26.97
N GLU A 62 6.40 0.35 25.65
CA GLU A 62 7.65 0.47 24.87
C GLU A 62 7.98 1.93 24.50
N GLY A 63 7.08 2.87 24.83
CA GLY A 63 7.27 4.31 24.62
C GLY A 63 6.16 4.96 23.82
N LYS A 64 6.50 6.11 23.22
CA LYS A 64 5.56 6.95 22.48
C LYS A 64 5.56 6.60 21.00
N ILE A 65 4.40 6.20 20.47
CA ILE A 65 4.18 5.88 19.05
C ILE A 65 3.32 6.98 18.43
N ARG A 66 3.73 7.49 17.26
CA ARG A 66 2.92 8.38 16.44
C ARG A 66 2.15 7.56 15.41
N ALA A 67 0.86 7.80 15.27
CA ALA A 67 -0.01 7.08 14.35
C ALA A 67 -1.01 8.03 13.68
N TYR A 68 -1.52 7.62 12.53
CA TYR A 68 -2.68 8.27 11.92
C TYR A 68 -3.97 7.59 12.41
N PRO A 69 -4.97 8.35 12.91
CA PRO A 69 -6.32 7.85 13.07
C PRO A 69 -6.85 7.43 11.69
N LEU A 70 -7.23 6.17 11.57
CA LEU A 70 -7.73 5.62 10.32
C LEU A 70 -8.94 6.41 9.81
N GLU A 71 -9.88 6.73 10.70
CA GLU A 71 -11.13 7.37 10.33
C GLU A 71 -10.88 8.74 9.68
N ALA A 72 -9.94 9.51 10.24
CA ALA A 72 -9.53 10.79 9.68
C ALA A 72 -8.83 10.61 8.32
N LEU A 73 -8.00 9.58 8.17
CA LEU A 73 -7.31 9.33 6.91
C LEU A 73 -8.29 8.92 5.80
N VAL A 74 -9.28 8.10 6.13
CA VAL A 74 -10.33 7.67 5.20
C VAL A 74 -11.14 8.88 4.72
N ASP A 75 -11.48 9.82 5.60
CA ASP A 75 -12.20 11.05 5.23
C ASP A 75 -11.40 11.88 4.22
N VAL A 76 -10.11 12.07 4.48
CA VAL A 76 -9.23 12.87 3.60
C VAL A 76 -9.02 12.17 2.25
N LEU A 77 -8.84 10.85 2.25
CA LEU A 77 -8.67 10.07 1.03
C LEU A 77 -9.96 10.02 0.20
N HIS A 78 -11.12 9.94 0.85
CA HIS A 78 -12.42 10.01 0.18
C HIS A 78 -12.61 11.36 -0.52
N ALA A 79 -12.35 12.47 0.19
CA ALA A 79 -12.39 13.81 -0.40
C ALA A 79 -11.39 13.96 -1.55
N LYS A 80 -10.19 13.39 -1.41
CA LYS A 80 -9.19 13.41 -2.49
C LYS A 80 -9.68 12.65 -3.72
N LEU A 81 -10.21 11.44 -3.56
CA LEU A 81 -10.71 10.65 -4.68
C LEU A 81 -11.86 11.38 -5.40
N LEU A 82 -12.80 11.98 -4.66
CA LEU A 82 -13.85 12.81 -5.25
C LEU A 82 -13.28 13.94 -6.11
N HIS A 83 -12.30 14.67 -5.61
CA HIS A 83 -11.65 15.73 -6.37
C HIS A 83 -10.99 15.22 -7.66
N GLU A 84 -10.29 14.08 -7.62
CA GLU A 84 -9.66 13.52 -8.82
C GLU A 84 -10.69 13.02 -9.85
N ILE A 85 -11.86 12.54 -9.40
CA ILE A 85 -12.98 12.18 -10.27
C ILE A 85 -13.55 13.42 -10.96
N GLU A 86 -13.72 14.52 -10.23
CA GLU A 86 -14.23 15.80 -10.77
C GLU A 86 -13.27 16.40 -11.79
N GLU A 87 -11.96 16.36 -11.54
CA GLU A 87 -10.93 16.91 -12.43
C GLU A 87 -10.65 16.04 -13.66
N ARG A 88 -11.01 14.75 -13.63
CA ARG A 88 -10.76 13.78 -14.71
C ARG A 88 -12.01 12.97 -15.07
N PRO A 89 -13.07 13.63 -15.58
CA PRO A 89 -14.34 12.97 -15.87
C PRO A 89 -14.24 11.92 -17.01
N ASP A 90 -13.15 11.95 -17.79
CA ASP A 90 -12.84 10.99 -18.84
C ASP A 90 -12.27 9.66 -18.32
N ILE A 91 -11.81 9.63 -17.06
CA ILE A 91 -11.23 8.45 -16.42
C ILE A 91 -12.18 7.95 -15.33
N LYS A 92 -12.83 6.81 -15.57
CA LYS A 92 -13.63 6.13 -14.55
C LYS A 92 -12.73 5.69 -13.39
N MET A 93 -12.91 6.30 -12.22
CA MET A 93 -12.22 5.96 -10.98
C MET A 93 -13.23 5.91 -9.84
N ASP A 94 -13.22 4.83 -9.06
CA ASP A 94 -14.03 4.68 -7.85
C ASP A 94 -13.20 4.11 -6.68
N LYS A 95 -11.87 3.97 -6.87
CA LYS A 95 -10.95 3.40 -5.88
C LYS A 95 -9.73 4.30 -5.68
N ILE A 96 -9.30 4.43 -4.43
CA ILE A 96 -8.03 5.05 -4.06
C ILE A 96 -7.21 4.12 -3.17
N PHE A 97 -5.91 4.04 -3.46
CA PHE A 97 -4.91 3.32 -2.70
C PHE A 97 -3.92 4.30 -2.09
N ALA A 98 -3.69 4.21 -0.79
CA ALA A 98 -2.77 5.08 -0.06
C ALA A 98 -1.69 4.27 0.64
N LEU A 99 -0.42 4.62 0.41
CA LEU A 99 0.67 4.17 1.27
C LEU A 99 0.93 5.18 2.38
N THR A 100 1.11 4.73 3.62
CA THR A 100 1.44 5.60 4.76
C THR A 100 2.72 5.17 5.49
N THR A 101 3.50 6.14 5.96
CA THR A 101 4.73 5.91 6.73
C THR A 101 4.50 5.63 8.21
N PHE A 102 3.34 6.04 8.72
CA PHE A 102 3.00 5.87 10.13
C PHE A 102 2.02 4.72 10.28
N PRO A 103 2.08 3.99 11.42
CA PRO A 103 1.07 3.03 11.79
C PRO A 103 -0.34 3.63 11.73
N LEU A 104 -1.30 2.78 11.39
CA LEU A 104 -2.72 3.11 11.41
C LEU A 104 -3.30 2.62 12.73
N VAL A 105 -4.18 3.43 13.31
CA VAL A 105 -4.93 3.03 14.50
C VAL A 105 -6.40 3.33 14.33
N SER A 106 -7.22 2.43 14.85
CA SER A 106 -8.66 2.57 14.88
C SER A 106 -9.18 2.20 16.27
N ARG A 107 -10.38 2.70 16.59
CA ARG A 107 -11.05 2.46 17.88
C ARG A 107 -11.75 1.11 17.96
N ASN A 108 -11.85 0.35 16.86
CA ASN A 108 -12.52 -0.94 16.85
C ASN A 108 -11.64 -2.03 17.51
N PRO A 109 -12.10 -2.71 18.58
CA PRO A 109 -11.29 -3.67 19.34
C PRO A 109 -11.13 -5.05 18.66
N TYR A 110 -11.81 -5.32 17.55
CA TYR A 110 -11.80 -6.63 16.87
C TYR A 110 -10.66 -6.82 15.86
N PHE A 111 -9.68 -5.91 15.80
CA PHE A 111 -8.54 -6.05 14.91
C PHE A 111 -7.55 -7.11 15.43
N ASP A 112 -7.56 -8.26 14.77
CA ASP A 112 -6.57 -9.33 14.97
C ASP A 112 -5.15 -8.79 14.75
N PHE A 113 -4.17 -9.42 15.38
CA PHE A 113 -2.76 -8.97 15.38
C PHE A 113 -2.23 -8.64 13.98
N TYR A 114 -2.68 -9.35 12.93
CA TYR A 114 -2.29 -9.12 11.53
C TYR A 114 -3.07 -8.02 10.81
N GLU A 115 -4.34 -7.78 11.14
CA GLU A 115 -5.10 -6.64 10.61
C GLU A 115 -4.52 -5.30 11.09
N ARG A 116 -3.68 -5.31 12.15
CA ARG A 116 -2.89 -4.16 12.59
C ARG A 116 -1.67 -3.88 11.70
N PHE A 117 -1.25 -4.84 10.87
CA PHE A 117 -0.12 -4.77 9.94
C PHE A 117 -0.53 -4.73 8.46
N LEU A 118 -1.76 -5.14 8.14
CA LEU A 118 -2.32 -5.18 6.80
C LEU A 118 -3.16 -3.94 6.49
N GLY A 119 -3.41 -3.75 5.20
CA GLY A 119 -4.11 -2.57 4.71
C GLY A 119 -5.58 -2.56 5.14
N ILE A 120 -6.11 -1.36 5.23
CA ILE A 120 -7.49 -1.13 5.60
C ILE A 120 -8.32 -0.83 4.36
N HIS A 121 -9.50 -1.42 4.31
CA HIS A 121 -10.51 -1.21 3.29
C HIS A 121 -11.73 -0.56 3.89
N GLU A 122 -12.13 0.59 3.34
CA GLU A 122 -13.37 1.26 3.69
C GLU A 122 -14.14 1.60 2.42
N THR A 123 -15.47 1.47 2.47
CA THR A 123 -16.33 1.86 1.35
C THR A 123 -17.27 2.96 1.79
N ARG A 124 -17.25 4.09 1.08
CA ARG A 124 -18.08 5.26 1.37
C ARG A 124 -18.74 5.78 0.11
N LEU A 125 -20.07 5.74 0.08
CA LEU A 125 -20.87 6.20 -1.06
C LEU A 125 -20.45 5.52 -2.38
N GLY A 126 -20.12 4.22 -2.34
CA GLY A 126 -19.65 3.48 -3.50
C GLY A 126 -18.17 3.67 -3.85
N LEU A 127 -17.46 4.61 -3.20
CA LEU A 127 -16.02 4.79 -3.37
C LEU A 127 -15.24 3.90 -2.40
N ARG A 128 -14.23 3.21 -2.90
CA ARG A 128 -13.38 2.32 -2.13
C ARG A 128 -12.07 2.99 -1.74
N ILE A 129 -11.77 3.01 -0.46
CA ILE A 129 -10.53 3.53 0.11
C ILE A 129 -9.71 2.35 0.61
N MET A 130 -8.48 2.24 0.14
CA MET A 130 -7.51 1.23 0.54
C MET A 130 -6.29 1.95 1.12
N VAL A 131 -5.84 1.55 2.31
CA VAL A 131 -4.68 2.19 2.96
C VAL A 131 -3.73 1.12 3.47
N LEU A 132 -2.47 1.13 3.04
CA LEU A 132 -1.45 0.21 3.51
C LEU A 132 -0.33 0.96 4.24
N SER A 133 -0.04 0.53 5.47
CA SER A 133 1.11 1.03 6.23
C SER A 133 2.40 0.40 5.71
N MET A 134 3.39 1.23 5.40
CA MET A 134 4.71 0.78 4.93
C MET A 134 5.60 0.31 6.08
N LYS A 135 5.36 0.81 7.30
CA LYS A 135 6.25 0.61 8.44
C LYS A 135 6.53 -0.88 8.77
N PRO A 136 5.54 -1.79 8.72
CA PRO A 136 5.78 -3.22 8.98
C PRO A 136 6.72 -3.90 7.98
N PHE A 137 6.80 -3.36 6.77
CA PHE A 137 7.61 -3.92 5.70
C PHE A 137 9.06 -3.40 5.73
N GLU A 138 9.33 -2.35 6.49
CA GLU A 138 10.66 -1.73 6.60
C GLU A 138 11.66 -2.72 7.22
N PRO A 139 12.77 -3.06 6.53
CA PRO A 139 13.83 -3.86 7.13
C PRO A 139 14.42 -3.16 8.36
N PRO A 140 14.74 -3.89 9.45
CA PRO A 140 15.21 -3.28 10.69
C PRO A 140 16.42 -2.36 10.53
N GLU A 141 17.35 -2.69 9.62
CA GLU A 141 18.56 -1.90 9.40
C GLU A 141 18.36 -0.66 8.51
N LEU A 142 17.23 -0.53 7.80
CA LEU A 142 17.07 0.49 6.75
C LEU A 142 17.24 1.91 7.32
N SER A 143 16.57 2.21 8.42
CA SER A 143 16.64 3.51 9.07
C SER A 143 18.05 3.88 9.56
N VAL A 144 18.86 2.88 9.97
CA VAL A 144 20.24 3.08 10.40
C VAL A 144 21.13 3.37 9.20
N LEU A 145 21.02 2.55 8.15
CA LEU A 145 21.80 2.70 6.91
C LEU A 145 21.52 4.05 6.21
N LEU A 146 20.27 4.50 6.20
CA LEU A 146 19.89 5.81 5.67
C LEU A 146 20.56 6.96 6.43
N ARG A 147 20.69 6.85 7.77
CA ARG A 147 21.38 7.86 8.59
C ARG A 147 22.89 7.83 8.41
N GLU A 148 23.49 6.63 8.32
CA GLU A 148 24.93 6.46 8.08
C GLU A 148 25.36 7.12 6.76
N LEU A 149 24.60 6.91 5.68
CA LEU A 149 24.91 7.46 4.36
C LEU A 149 24.61 8.96 4.23
N ALA A 150 23.81 9.52 5.13
CA ALA A 150 23.62 10.97 5.25
C ALA A 150 24.75 11.65 6.04
N GLY A 151 25.63 10.89 6.71
CA GLY A 151 26.78 11.39 7.45
C GLY A 151 28.02 11.62 6.57
N GLU A 152 29.07 12.21 7.15
CA GLU A 152 30.28 12.65 6.42
C GLU A 152 31.24 11.51 6.02
N ASN A 153 31.19 10.35 6.69
CA ASN A 153 32.08 9.20 6.42
C ASN A 153 31.30 7.87 6.56
N PRO A 154 30.57 7.44 5.53
CA PRO A 154 29.86 6.16 5.56
C PRO A 154 30.84 4.99 5.64
N ALA A 155 30.49 3.96 6.42
CA ALA A 155 31.30 2.76 6.52
C ALA A 155 31.39 2.03 5.16
N ASN A 156 32.52 1.37 4.92
CA ASN A 156 32.71 0.57 3.71
C ASN A 156 31.64 -0.53 3.63
N GLY A 157 30.96 -0.66 2.49
CA GLY A 157 29.86 -1.61 2.31
C GLY A 157 28.47 -1.09 2.72
N SER A 158 28.33 0.10 3.33
CA SER A 158 27.02 0.63 3.72
C SER A 158 26.12 0.91 2.52
N LYS A 159 26.68 1.25 1.35
CA LYS A 159 25.92 1.49 0.12
C LYS A 159 25.29 0.20 -0.43
N GLU A 160 26.06 -0.88 -0.48
CA GLU A 160 25.60 -2.19 -0.95
C GLU A 160 24.53 -2.76 -0.01
N ARG A 161 24.74 -2.61 1.31
CA ARG A 161 23.75 -2.99 2.32
C ARG A 161 22.47 -2.16 2.22
N LEU A 162 22.58 -0.85 2.01
CA LEU A 162 21.41 0.01 1.80
C LEU A 162 20.63 -0.45 0.56
N ARG A 163 21.32 -0.71 -0.55
CA ARG A 163 20.66 -1.19 -1.77
C ARG A 163 19.92 -2.50 -1.53
N ALA A 164 20.56 -3.48 -0.90
CA ALA A 164 19.92 -4.76 -0.57
C ALA A 164 18.69 -4.56 0.35
N SER A 165 18.79 -3.65 1.32
CA SER A 165 17.68 -3.30 2.21
C SER A 165 16.51 -2.63 1.48
N LEU A 166 16.79 -1.71 0.55
CA LEU A 166 15.77 -1.08 -0.29
C LEU A 166 15.08 -2.08 -1.23
N GLU A 167 15.83 -3.02 -1.82
CA GLU A 167 15.26 -4.09 -2.65
C GLU A 167 14.34 -5.02 -1.84
N LEU A 168 14.77 -5.41 -0.63
CA LEU A 168 13.93 -6.18 0.27
C LEU A 168 12.66 -5.41 0.65
N PHE A 169 12.79 -4.12 0.96
CA PHE A 169 11.65 -3.27 1.30
C PHE A 169 10.65 -3.16 0.14
N LYS A 170 11.14 -2.93 -1.08
CA LYS A 170 10.34 -2.90 -2.31
C LYS A 170 9.59 -4.22 -2.52
N ALA A 171 10.28 -5.36 -2.44
CA ALA A 171 9.68 -6.67 -2.62
C ALA A 171 8.56 -6.95 -1.60
N ARG A 172 8.78 -6.55 -0.34
CA ARG A 172 7.78 -6.68 0.73
C ARG A 172 6.55 -5.81 0.48
N LEU A 173 6.76 -4.55 0.08
CA LEU A 173 5.67 -3.62 -0.23
C LEU A 173 4.88 -4.04 -1.45
N LEU A 174 5.52 -4.53 -2.51
CA LEU A 174 4.84 -5.04 -3.70
C LEU A 174 3.86 -6.16 -3.35
N LYS A 175 4.31 -7.15 -2.58
CA LYS A 175 3.43 -8.23 -2.10
C LYS A 175 2.25 -7.67 -1.31
N GLY A 176 2.47 -6.63 -0.51
CA GLY A 176 1.44 -5.98 0.30
C GLY A 176 0.44 -5.26 -0.60
N VAL A 177 0.90 -4.49 -1.58
CA VAL A 177 0.04 -3.82 -2.56
C VAL A 177 -0.81 -4.84 -3.32
N LEU A 178 -0.22 -5.94 -3.80
CA LEU A 178 -0.98 -6.99 -4.49
C LEU A 178 -2.00 -7.67 -3.56
N HIS A 179 -1.61 -7.97 -2.32
CA HIS A 179 -2.53 -8.53 -1.31
C HIS A 179 -3.75 -7.62 -1.11
N GLU A 180 -3.50 -6.33 -0.88
CA GLU A 180 -4.56 -5.34 -0.68
C GLU A 180 -5.42 -5.14 -1.93
N ILE A 181 -4.84 -5.17 -3.14
CA ILE A 181 -5.63 -5.17 -4.37
C ILE A 181 -6.55 -6.38 -4.44
N GLY A 182 -6.08 -7.57 -4.05
CA GLY A 182 -6.93 -8.75 -4.00
C GLY A 182 -8.16 -8.54 -3.11
N HIS A 183 -7.97 -8.05 -1.88
CA HIS A 183 -9.09 -7.65 -1.02
C HIS A 183 -9.96 -6.56 -1.63
N GLY A 184 -9.34 -5.58 -2.32
CA GLY A 184 -9.97 -4.52 -3.09
C GLY A 184 -10.96 -4.99 -4.15
N PHE A 185 -10.77 -6.21 -4.66
CA PHE A 185 -11.65 -6.89 -5.62
C PHE A 185 -12.40 -8.09 -5.02
N GLY A 186 -12.46 -8.20 -3.69
CA GLY A 186 -13.27 -9.20 -2.99
C GLY A 186 -12.65 -10.59 -2.90
N LEU A 187 -11.33 -10.72 -3.06
CA LEU A 187 -10.63 -11.95 -2.70
C LEU A 187 -10.53 -12.02 -1.18
N GLU A 188 -10.75 -13.22 -0.65
CA GLU A 188 -10.50 -13.55 0.75
C GLU A 188 -9.11 -14.15 0.88
N HIS A 189 -8.68 -14.35 2.13
CA HIS A 189 -7.43 -15.05 2.40
C HIS A 189 -7.39 -16.45 1.76
N CYS A 190 -6.19 -16.87 1.36
CA CYS A 190 -5.91 -18.12 0.67
C CYS A 190 -4.92 -18.97 1.47
N ASN A 191 -4.89 -20.28 1.26
CA ASN A 191 -3.91 -21.18 1.89
C ASN A 191 -2.84 -21.70 0.92
N ASN A 192 -2.86 -21.26 -0.35
CA ASN A 192 -1.87 -21.63 -1.37
C ASN A 192 -0.62 -20.74 -1.27
N ASP A 193 0.42 -21.04 -2.06
CA ASP A 193 1.52 -20.09 -2.31
C ASP A 193 0.99 -18.92 -3.15
N CYS A 194 0.65 -17.84 -2.47
CA CYS A 194 -0.15 -16.73 -3.01
C CYS A 194 0.05 -15.50 -2.11
N VAL A 195 0.06 -14.30 -2.70
CA VAL A 195 0.04 -13.05 -1.94
C VAL A 195 -1.18 -12.94 -1.03
N MET A 196 -2.31 -13.59 -1.37
CA MET A 196 -3.51 -13.62 -0.53
C MET A 196 -3.41 -14.56 0.68
N ASN A 197 -2.31 -15.30 0.82
CA ASN A 197 -2.09 -16.10 2.01
C ASN A 197 -1.52 -15.21 3.11
N SER A 198 -2.15 -15.18 4.29
CA SER A 198 -1.65 -14.41 5.42
C SER A 198 -0.37 -15.08 5.96
N PRO A 199 0.78 -14.39 6.01
CA PRO A 199 1.98 -14.97 6.59
C PRO A 199 1.89 -14.98 8.13
N SER A 200 2.54 -15.95 8.76
CA SER A 200 2.72 -16.04 10.22
C SER A 200 3.98 -15.31 10.70
N SER A 201 4.84 -14.86 9.79
CA SER A 201 6.03 -14.07 10.10
C SER A 201 6.54 -13.31 8.86
N ILE A 202 7.43 -12.33 9.06
CA ILE A 202 8.03 -11.59 7.95
C ILE A 202 8.98 -12.46 7.11
N GLU A 203 9.59 -13.48 7.73
CA GLU A 203 10.45 -14.45 7.03
C GLU A 203 9.61 -15.34 6.10
N GLU A 204 8.43 -15.77 6.55
CA GLU A 204 7.48 -16.48 5.68
C GLU A 204 7.05 -15.59 4.51
N TRP A 205 6.71 -14.33 4.78
CA TRP A 205 6.39 -13.35 3.75
C TRP A 205 7.53 -13.19 2.73
N ASP A 206 8.78 -13.10 3.19
CA ASP A 206 9.96 -12.94 2.34
C ASP A 206 10.20 -14.15 1.43
N SER A 207 9.98 -15.37 1.95
CA SER A 207 10.21 -16.63 1.22
C SER A 207 9.22 -16.90 0.08
N ARG A 208 8.03 -16.31 0.11
CA ARG A 208 6.99 -16.48 -0.91
C ARG A 208 7.28 -15.67 -2.17
N LEU A 209 6.79 -16.13 -3.32
CA LEU A 209 6.88 -15.37 -4.56
C LEU A 209 5.84 -14.24 -4.60
N PRO A 210 6.14 -13.11 -5.26
CA PRO A 210 5.12 -12.10 -5.55
C PRO A 210 4.18 -12.63 -6.64
N GLY A 211 2.89 -12.76 -6.33
CA GLY A 211 1.87 -13.19 -7.29
C GLY A 211 0.67 -13.90 -6.65
N TYR A 212 -0.39 -14.03 -7.45
CA TYR A 212 -1.57 -14.79 -7.06
C TYR A 212 -1.45 -16.24 -7.55
N CYS A 213 -1.91 -17.21 -6.76
CA CYS A 213 -2.14 -18.56 -7.28
C CYS A 213 -3.25 -18.54 -8.35
N ASP A 214 -3.31 -19.56 -9.20
CA ASP A 214 -4.25 -19.64 -10.33
C ASP A 214 -5.70 -19.32 -9.95
N SER A 215 -6.18 -19.85 -8.83
CA SER A 215 -7.56 -19.64 -8.39
C SER A 215 -7.84 -18.19 -7.97
N CYS A 216 -6.92 -17.57 -7.23
CA CYS A 216 -6.99 -16.15 -6.87
C CYS A 216 -6.86 -15.27 -8.11
N PHE A 217 -5.94 -15.60 -9.01
CA PHE A 217 -5.71 -14.84 -10.24
C PHE A 217 -6.95 -14.81 -11.14
N ILE A 218 -7.59 -15.97 -11.37
CA ILE A 218 -8.84 -16.07 -12.15
C ILE A 218 -9.96 -15.24 -11.49
N ARG A 219 -10.09 -15.28 -10.16
CA ARG A 219 -11.09 -14.48 -9.43
C ARG A 219 -10.83 -12.99 -9.57
N LEU A 220 -9.58 -12.56 -9.44
CA LEU A 220 -9.18 -11.17 -9.59
C LEU A 220 -9.51 -10.66 -11.00
N LYS A 221 -9.07 -11.40 -12.03
CA LYS A 221 -9.30 -11.01 -13.43
C LYS A 221 -10.78 -10.82 -13.74
N ARG A 222 -11.63 -11.78 -13.31
CA ARG A 222 -13.10 -11.67 -13.45
C ARG A 222 -13.68 -10.47 -12.70
N ALA A 223 -13.22 -10.22 -11.48
CA ALA A 223 -13.71 -9.09 -10.69
C ALA A 223 -13.33 -7.74 -11.31
N VAL A 224 -12.13 -7.62 -11.89
CA VAL A 224 -11.68 -6.42 -12.60
C VAL A 224 -12.50 -6.22 -13.88
N GLU A 225 -12.68 -7.27 -14.68
CA GLU A 225 -13.49 -7.23 -15.92
C GLU A 225 -14.95 -6.82 -15.64
N TRP A 226 -15.55 -7.33 -14.56
CA TRP A 226 -16.91 -6.94 -14.16
C TRP A 226 -17.01 -5.54 -13.54
N SER A 227 -15.97 -5.06 -12.83
CA SER A 227 -15.96 -3.67 -12.31
C SER A 227 -15.95 -2.63 -13.45
N GLY A 228 -15.36 -2.99 -14.58
CA GLY A 228 -15.39 -2.21 -15.81
C GLY A 228 -16.74 -2.23 -16.54
N PHE A 229 -17.66 -3.16 -16.21
CA PHE A 229 -18.95 -3.29 -16.88
C PHE A 229 -19.96 -2.25 -16.34
N ASP A 230 -20.42 -1.35 -17.21
CA ASP A 230 -21.55 -0.46 -16.94
C ASP A 230 -22.79 -1.03 -17.66
N PRO A 231 -23.78 -1.59 -16.93
CA PRO A 231 -24.99 -2.13 -17.54
C PRO A 231 -25.86 -1.11 -18.28
N GLN A 232 -25.53 0.20 -18.18
CA GLN A 232 -26.28 1.27 -18.85
C GLN A 232 -25.70 1.66 -20.23
N GLN A 233 -24.71 0.92 -20.76
CA GLN A 233 -24.10 1.14 -22.08
C GLN A 233 -24.49 0.12 -23.16
N GLU A 234 -25.67 -0.50 -23.07
CA GLU A 234 -26.33 -1.23 -24.18
C GLU A 234 -27.71 -0.65 -24.52
#